data_AF-A0A961MIE5-F1
#
_entry.id   AF-A0A961MIE5-F1
#
_cell.length_a   1.000
_cell.length_b   1.000
_cell.length_c   1.000
_cell.angle_alpha   90.00
_cell.angle_beta   90.00
_cell.angle_gamma   90.00
#
_symmetry.space_group_name_H-M   'P 1'
#
loop_
_entity.id
_entity.type
_entity.pdbx_description
1 polymer ?
#
loop_
_entity_poly.entity_id
_entity_poly.type
_entity_poly.pdbx_seq_one_letter_code
_entity_poly.pdbx_strand_id
1 'polypeptide(L)'
;GKKTEDYLDYVVARVLVLGSAYLAAVCLLPEILRSQLSIPFYFGGTSVLIVVSVTMDTINQIQSHLLAHQYEGLIEKSQLRGKKKSGGKKAPARR
;
A
#
# COMPACT_ATOMS: atom_id res chain seq x y z
N GLY A 1 3.46 -22.90 1.78
CA GLY A 1 3.83 -24.10 2.55
C GLY A 1 4.11 -23.70 3.99
N LYS A 2 4.01 -24.62 4.97
CA LYS A 2 4.04 -24.32 6.42
C LYS A 2 5.22 -23.44 6.87
N LYS A 3 6.43 -23.69 6.35
CA LYS A 3 7.62 -22.86 6.67
C LYS A 3 7.51 -21.39 6.23
N THR A 4 6.74 -21.10 5.18
CA THR A 4 6.51 -19.72 4.71
C THR A 4 5.52 -19.00 5.62
N GLU A 5 4.50 -19.72 6.10
CA GLU A 5 3.49 -19.22 7.03
C GLU A 5 4.12 -18.84 8.37
N ASP A 6 4.91 -19.74 8.97
CA ASP A 6 5.62 -19.46 10.23
C ASP A 6 6.55 -18.23 10.12
N TYR A 7 7.18 -18.04 8.97
CA TYR A 7 8.04 -16.89 8.72
C TYR A 7 7.25 -15.58 8.56
N LEU A 8 6.11 -15.63 7.86
CA LEU A 8 5.21 -14.49 7.71
C LEU A 8 4.66 -14.05 9.07
N ASP A 9 4.17 -14.99 9.87
CA ASP A 9 3.65 -14.71 11.21
C ASP A 9 4.72 -14.10 12.11
N TYR A 10 5.95 -14.64 12.07
CA TYR A 10 7.06 -14.10 12.86
C TYR A 10 7.42 -12.66 12.48
N VAL A 11 7.36 -12.31 11.20
CA VAL A 11 7.63 -10.95 10.71
C VAL A 11 6.47 -10.02 11.06
N VAL A 12 5.23 -10.41 10.76
CA VAL A 12 4.02 -9.62 11.01
C VAL A 12 3.88 -9.31 12.50
N ALA A 13 4.09 -10.30 13.37
CA ALA A 13 4.01 -10.11 14.81
C ALA A 13 4.97 -9.01 15.31
N ARG A 14 6.20 -8.98 14.82
CA ARG A 14 7.18 -7.96 15.24
C ARG A 14 6.83 -6.57 14.75
N VAL A 15 6.35 -6.46 13.51
CA VAL A 15 5.87 -5.19 12.95
C VAL A 15 4.65 -4.70 13.73
N LEU A 16 3.73 -5.59 14.08
CA LEU A 16 2.51 -5.27 14.82
C LEU A 16 2.79 -4.83 16.27
N VAL A 17 3.76 -5.45 16.94
CA VAL A 17 4.18 -5.03 18.30
C VAL A 17 4.73 -3.60 18.29
N LEU A 18 5.56 -3.24 17.31
CA LEU A 18 6.05 -1.86 17.17
C LEU A 18 4.94 -0.88 16.75
N GLY A 19 4.08 -1.29 15.81
CA GLY A 19 2.96 -0.47 15.34
C GLY A 19 1.92 -0.17 16.42
N SER A 20 1.55 -1.17 17.22
CA SER A 20 0.59 -1.00 18.32
C SER A 20 1.14 -0.09 19.43
N ALA A 21 2.43 -0.19 19.76
CA ALA A 21 3.08 0.72 20.70
C ALA A 21 3.07 2.17 20.19
N TYR A 22 3.32 2.38 18.89
CA TYR A 22 3.23 3.71 18.27
C TYR A 22 1.80 4.26 18.30
N LEU A 23 0.79 3.46 17.91
CA LEU A 23 -0.60 3.88 17.93
C LEU A 23 -1.08 4.23 19.35
N ALA A 24 -0.67 3.44 20.35
CA ALA A 24 -0.97 3.74 21.74
C ALA A 24 -0.38 5.09 22.17
N ALA A 25 0.88 5.38 21.82
CA ALA A 25 1.52 6.66 22.12
C ALA A 25 0.79 7.85 21.45
N VAL A 26 0.42 7.72 20.17
CA VAL A 26 -0.29 8.77 19.42
C VAL A 26 -1.69 9.03 20.00
N CYS A 27 -2.41 8.00 20.41
CA CYS A 27 -3.73 8.14 21.04
C CYS A 27 -3.67 8.76 22.45
N LEU A 28 -2.61 8.51 23.21
CA LEU A 28 -2.41 9.09 24.54
C LEU A 28 -1.99 10.56 24.51
N LEU A 29 -1.32 10.99 23.43
CA LEU A 29 -0.85 12.36 23.22
C LEU A 29 -1.97 13.41 23.44
N PRO A 30 -3.14 13.34 22.76
CA PRO A 30 -4.23 14.30 22.98
C PRO A 30 -4.90 14.18 24.36
N GLU A 31 -4.92 12.99 24.97
CA GLU A 31 -5.43 12.76 26.33
C GLU A 31 -4.61 13.56 27.36
N ILE A 32 -3.28 13.47 27.26
CA ILE A 32 -2.34 14.15 28.15
C ILE A 32 -2.41 15.67 27.95
N LEU A 33 -2.43 16.16 26.71
CA LEU A 33 -2.57 17.61 26.43
C LEU A 33 -3.88 18.19 26.98
N ARG A 34 -4.99 17.46 26.83
CA ARG A 34 -6.30 17.88 27.36
C ARG A 34 -6.27 17.98 28.89
N SER A 35 -5.62 17.03 29.56
CA SER A 35 -5.55 16.98 31.03
C SER A 35 -4.72 18.12 31.64
N GLN A 36 -3.61 18.51 31.00
CA GLN A 36 -2.67 19.49 31.56
C GLN A 36 -2.94 20.94 31.16
N LEU A 37 -3.45 21.18 29.93
CA LEU A 37 -3.71 22.55 29.46
C LEU A 37 -5.17 23.01 29.59
N SER A 38 -6.14 22.14 29.85
CA SER A 38 -7.57 22.49 30.05
C SER A 38 -8.23 23.39 28.98
N ILE A 39 -7.54 23.63 27.85
CA ILE A 39 -8.09 24.37 26.71
C ILE A 39 -8.88 23.36 25.87
N PRO A 40 -10.16 23.64 25.54
CA PRO A 40 -10.93 22.80 24.64
C PRO A 40 -10.27 22.84 23.26
N PHE A 41 -9.44 21.85 22.97
CA PHE A 41 -8.79 21.72 21.68
C PHE A 41 -9.89 21.44 20.64
N TYR A 42 -10.23 22.45 19.82
CA TYR A 42 -11.22 22.33 18.75
C TYR A 42 -10.86 21.23 17.72
N PHE A 43 -9.60 20.77 17.75
CA PHE A 43 -9.07 19.62 17.04
C PHE A 43 -8.87 18.39 17.95
N GLY A 44 -9.92 17.92 18.63
CA GLY A 44 -9.86 16.76 19.55
C GLY A 44 -9.36 15.44 18.93
N GLY A 45 -9.29 14.38 19.75
CA GLY A 45 -8.80 13.05 19.33
C GLY A 45 -9.45 12.52 18.05
N THR A 46 -10.73 12.83 17.84
CA THR A 46 -11.47 12.49 16.62
C THR A 46 -10.92 13.18 15.37
N SER A 47 -10.54 14.46 15.42
CA SER A 47 -9.96 15.12 14.24
C SER A 47 -8.56 14.62 13.91
N VAL A 48 -7.78 14.22 14.93
CA VAL A 48 -6.47 13.59 14.71
C VAL A 48 -6.65 12.24 14.01
N LEU A 49 -7.60 11.42 14.46
CA LEU A 49 -7.93 10.15 13.81
C LEU A 49 -8.44 10.36 12.37
N ILE A 50 -9.30 11.36 12.13
CA ILE A 50 -9.80 11.69 10.78
C ILE A 50 -8.66 12.13 9.86
N VAL A 51 -7.79 13.05 10.30
CA VAL A 51 -6.68 13.54 9.47
C VAL A 51 -5.74 12.41 9.06
N VAL A 52 -5.37 11.52 9.99
CA VAL A 52 -4.50 10.38 9.69
C VAL A 52 -5.18 9.40 8.74
N SER A 53 -6.46 9.08 8.97
CA SER A 53 -7.23 8.14 8.14
C SER A 53 -7.38 8.66 6.71
N VAL A 54 -7.86 9.91 6.55
CA VAL A 54 -8.04 10.54 5.24
C VAL A 54 -6.71 10.70 4.50
N THR A 55 -5.62 11.03 5.21
CA THR A 55 -4.29 11.14 4.59
C THR A 55 -3.82 9.79 4.05
N MET A 56 -3.99 8.71 4.81
CA MET A 56 -3.64 7.36 4.34
C MET A 56 -4.51 6.92 3.16
N ASP A 57 -5.82 7.19 3.19
CA ASP A 57 -6.73 6.94 2.07
C ASP A 57 -6.30 7.70 0.81
N THR A 58 -5.92 8.97 0.97
CA THR A 58 -5.46 9.83 -0.13
C THR A 58 -4.15 9.32 -0.71
N ILE A 59 -3.18 8.92 0.12
CA ILE A 59 -1.90 8.35 -0.34
C ILE A 59 -2.15 7.07 -1.12
N ASN A 60 -2.97 6.16 -0.60
CA ASN A 60 -3.31 4.89 -1.26
C ASN A 60 -3.99 5.12 -2.61
N GLN A 61 -4.88 6.12 -2.69
CA GLN A 61 -5.55 6.50 -3.93
C GLN A 61 -4.55 7.03 -4.97
N ILE A 62 -3.61 7.90 -4.56
CA ILE A 62 -2.55 8.41 -5.45
C ILE A 62 -1.66 7.27 -5.95
N GLN A 63 -1.24 6.37 -5.06
CA GLN A 63 -0.41 5.21 -5.42
C GLN A 63 -1.11 4.30 -6.44
N SER A 64 -2.42 4.05 -6.29
CA SER A 64 -3.17 3.22 -7.24
C SER A 64 -3.18 3.82 -8.66
N HIS A 65 -3.29 5.15 -8.78
CA HIS A 65 -3.27 5.83 -10.07
C HIS A 65 -1.88 5.83 -10.72
N LEU A 66 -0.82 5.98 -9.89
CA LEU A 66 0.57 5.89 -10.35
C LEU A 66 0.96 4.47 -10.77
N LEU A 67 0.52 3.45 -10.04
CA LEU A 67 0.74 2.05 -10.39
C LEU A 67 0.04 1.68 -11.71
N ALA A 68 -1.19 2.16 -11.93
CA ALA A 68 -1.89 1.93 -13.20
C ALA A 68 -1.08 2.46 -14.40
N HIS A 69 -0.49 3.66 -14.28
CA HIS A 69 0.34 4.24 -15.33
C HIS A 69 1.63 3.45 -15.62
N GLN A 70 2.27 2.89 -14.58
CA GLN A 70 3.45 2.04 -14.75
C GLN A 70 3.11 0.64 -15.29
N TYR A 71 1.96 0.08 -14.91
CA TYR A 71 1.47 -1.18 -15.45
C TYR A 71 1.04 -1.05 -16.91
N GLU A 72 0.37 0.02 -17.33
CA GLU A 72 0.05 0.29 -18.74
C GLU A 72 1.33 0.34 -19.60
N GLY A 73 2.37 1.05 -19.16
CA GLY A 73 3.65 1.12 -19.87
C GLY A 73 4.40 -0.23 -19.95
N LEU A 74 4.29 -1.07 -18.92
CA LEU A 74 4.87 -2.43 -18.92
C LEU A 74 4.07 -3.41 -19.78
N ILE A 75 2.73 -3.31 -19.76
CA ILE A 75 1.82 -4.13 -20.57
C ILE A 75 1.93 -3.76 -22.05
N GLU A 76 1.94 -2.48 -22.41
CA GLU A 76 2.11 -2.02 -23.79
C GLU A 76 3.46 -2.46 -24.37
N LYS A 77 4.55 -2.30 -23.60
CA LYS A 77 5.90 -2.75 -24.00
C LYS A 77 5.98 -4.28 -24.14
N SER A 78 5.19 -5.03 -23.38
CA SER A 78 5.09 -6.49 -23.52
C SER A 78 4.34 -6.91 -24.79
N GLN A 79 3.26 -6.20 -25.17
CA GLN A 79 2.48 -6.49 -26.37
C GLN A 79 3.22 -6.12 -27.67
N LEU A 80 4.00 -5.02 -27.67
CA LEU A 80 4.85 -4.63 -28.80
C LEU A 80 5.94 -5.67 -29.12
N ARG A 81 6.41 -6.44 -28.11
CA ARG A 81 7.39 -7.51 -28.29
C ARG A 81 6.78 -8.82 -28.83
N GLY A 82 5.47 -9.00 -28.72
CA GLY A 82 4.75 -10.17 -29.26
C GLY A 82 4.48 -10.08 -30.77
N LYS A 83 4.26 -8.88 -31.31
CA LYS A 83 3.84 -8.70 -32.71
C LYS A 83 4.96 -8.91 -33.74
N LYS A 84 6.23 -8.93 -33.32
CA LYS A 84 7.40 -9.11 -34.22
C LYS A 84 7.75 -10.58 -34.51
N LYS A 85 7.08 -11.55 -33.88
CA LYS A 85 7.39 -12.99 -34.02
C LYS A 85 6.42 -13.79 -34.91
N SER A 86 5.48 -13.14 -35.60
CA SER A 86 4.58 -13.78 -36.59
C SER A 86 5.22 -13.93 -38.00
N GLY A 87 6.41 -13.37 -38.21
CA GLY A 87 7.16 -13.52 -39.46
C GLY A 87 8.00 -14.80 -39.49
N GLY A 88 7.39 -15.94 -39.80
CA GLY A 88 8.10 -17.05 -40.43
C GLY A 88 7.97 -18.42 -39.75
N LYS A 89 7.33 -19.36 -40.47
CA LYS A 89 8.00 -20.47 -41.18
C LYS A 89 6.97 -21.39 -41.87
N LYS A 90 7.02 -21.36 -43.21
CA LYS A 90 6.79 -22.39 -44.25
C LYS A 90 5.96 -23.66 -43.95
N ALA A 91 5.14 -24.04 -44.93
CA ALA A 91 5.11 -25.42 -45.45
C ALA A 91 4.88 -25.39 -46.99
N PRO A 92 5.74 -25.99 -47.82
CA PRO A 92 5.48 -26.11 -49.25
C PRO A 92 4.48 -27.24 -49.49
N ALA A 93 3.45 -26.95 -50.27
CA ALA A 93 2.49 -27.95 -50.73
C ALA A 93 3.25 -29.02 -51.54
N ARG A 94 3.27 -30.25 -51.02
CA ARG A 94 3.83 -31.41 -51.71
C ARG A 94 2.76 -31.96 -52.66
N ARG A 95 3.19 -32.09 -53.92
CA ARG A 95 2.61 -32.81 -55.06
C ARG A 95 1.63 -33.93 -54.72
#